data_AF-A0A166BHE6-F1
#
_entry.id   AF-A0A166BHE6-F1
#
_cell.length_a   1.000
_cell.length_b   1.000
_cell.length_c   1.000
_cell.angle_alpha   90.00
_cell.angle_beta   90.00
_cell.angle_gamma   90.00
#
_symmetry.space_group_name_H-M   'P 1'
#
loop_
_entity.id
_entity.type
_entity.pdbx_description
1 polymer ?
#
loop_
_entity_poly.entity_id
_entity_poly.type
_entity_poly.pdbx_seq_one_letter_code
_entity_poly.pdbx_strand_id
1 'polypeptide(L)'
;MARHTRMIDQTERLSVDALREVFEWLALIDLPDRHGLGWIIAAHTCTRWRRILLDMPNLWAAIVCVFETEESFATLVRYAKNSPVKITRSNPYLPTWARTWALANLHRVEILADCLDTLAGFEQAWDPAFHNRDLPALRELSLIILGLDAGFECYRPPAGANPLRAPSLRRLRLRMVQIPLYAPSLTHLRMTLSARSGHGMLVSDLLVALEPCLMLEEVDLVNAVLADASTRQTNCHLPRLKRLSIQPTSSDAALSFMSNMFAPSLQFLQWRFPLSYAVLQTLSTQAVRQFIACPDFDTLRIRCERDHDRSRYFETCLGTYSALMRLFTSHDHYPLEGEHNGLRLCMDEGGSAPDAVAAVSDLSAQSIVSVLHGNQSNIRYIHLSIAHNFPSTTDTLSDWATSMARVLAPCRNVTQAEVLVDNTDRFSTVRSLLNPPGEELIFPRLTQLVFNLVRTAWLPGDRQPLDAPTWLAHEHNGEHLASFLAERMSAGMPLSSIEVTLEYCRENREEELNLFHAEVLQAVGHLLAVDSIHSKEQKK
;
A
#
# COMPACT_ATOMS: atom_id res chain seq x y z
N MET A 1 -9.05 -45.60 36.79
CA MET A 1 -8.79 -46.54 35.67
C MET A 1 -10.05 -46.87 34.84
N ALA A 2 -11.15 -47.37 35.41
CA ALA A 2 -12.34 -47.78 34.63
C ALA A 2 -13.00 -46.70 33.74
N ARG A 3 -12.96 -45.41 34.11
CA ARG A 3 -13.45 -44.31 33.25
C ARG A 3 -12.57 -44.05 32.03
N HIS A 4 -11.26 -44.26 32.14
CA HIS A 4 -10.31 -44.06 31.05
C HIS A 4 -10.43 -45.16 29.98
N THR A 5 -10.79 -46.38 30.39
CA THR A 5 -11.04 -47.51 29.50
C THR A 5 -12.32 -47.33 28.67
N ARG A 6 -13.37 -46.70 29.24
CA ARG A 6 -14.66 -46.50 28.56
C ARG A 6 -14.63 -45.42 27.46
N MET A 7 -13.72 -44.45 27.57
CA MET A 7 -13.56 -43.37 26.57
C MET A 7 -12.79 -43.86 25.33
N ILE A 8 -11.85 -44.79 25.49
CA ILE A 8 -11.06 -45.38 24.40
C ILE A 8 -11.97 -46.21 23.46
N ASP A 9 -13.00 -46.89 23.99
CA ASP A 9 -13.95 -47.68 23.19
C ASP A 9 -14.86 -46.84 22.28
N GLN A 10 -15.06 -45.55 22.58
CA GLN A 10 -15.87 -44.67 21.73
C GLN A 10 -15.08 -44.08 20.56
N THR A 11 -13.79 -43.78 20.75
CA THR A 11 -12.93 -43.24 19.68
C THR A 11 -12.60 -44.28 18.61
N GLU A 12 -12.69 -45.57 18.94
CA GLU A 12 -12.58 -46.68 17.97
C GLU A 12 -13.81 -46.81 17.05
N ARG A 13 -14.93 -46.15 17.34
CA ARG A 13 -16.15 -46.22 16.52
C ARG A 13 -16.23 -45.17 15.42
N LEU A 14 -15.40 -44.13 15.46
CA LEU A 14 -15.36 -43.13 14.40
C LEU A 14 -14.91 -43.78 13.08
N SER A 15 -15.50 -43.37 11.96
CA SER A 15 -15.06 -43.82 10.63
C SER A 15 -13.68 -43.25 10.30
N VAL A 16 -12.99 -43.85 9.32
CA VAL A 16 -11.69 -43.30 8.85
C VAL A 16 -11.87 -41.89 8.30
N ASP A 17 -12.97 -41.61 7.60
CA ASP A 17 -13.22 -40.30 7.00
C ASP A 17 -13.52 -39.24 8.08
N ALA A 18 -14.29 -39.58 9.12
CA ALA A 18 -14.50 -38.67 10.25
C ALA A 18 -13.18 -38.32 10.95
N LEU A 19 -12.26 -39.29 11.09
CA LEU A 19 -10.94 -39.03 11.68
C LEU A 19 -10.05 -38.16 10.78
N ARG A 20 -10.13 -38.32 9.45
CA ARG A 20 -9.42 -37.45 8.50
C ARG A 20 -9.94 -36.02 8.60
N GLU A 21 -11.25 -35.84 8.62
CA GLU A 21 -11.88 -34.52 8.79
C GLU A 21 -11.45 -33.88 10.13
N VAL A 22 -11.41 -34.64 11.22
CA VAL A 22 -10.88 -34.16 12.51
C VAL A 22 -9.44 -33.68 12.37
N PHE A 23 -8.56 -34.42 11.68
CA PHE A 23 -7.18 -33.98 11.46
C PHE A 23 -7.08 -32.73 10.57
N GLU A 24 -7.94 -32.59 9.57
CA GLU A 24 -8.02 -31.38 8.75
C GLU A 24 -8.42 -30.16 9.59
N TRP A 25 -9.42 -30.30 10.47
CA TRP A 25 -9.81 -29.25 11.41
C TRP A 25 -8.71 -28.93 12.43
N LEU A 26 -8.09 -29.95 13.02
CA LEU A 26 -6.96 -29.75 13.94
C LEU A 26 -5.80 -29.03 13.23
N ALA A 27 -5.53 -29.32 11.96
CA ALA A 27 -4.51 -28.63 11.18
C ALA A 27 -4.82 -27.15 10.91
N LEU A 28 -6.08 -26.73 11.01
CA LEU A 28 -6.47 -25.33 10.92
C LEU A 28 -6.41 -24.61 12.28
N ILE A 29 -6.67 -25.32 13.38
CA ILE A 29 -6.84 -24.73 14.72
C ILE A 29 -5.54 -24.76 15.53
N ASP A 30 -4.73 -25.81 15.39
CA ASP A 30 -3.57 -26.11 16.23
C ASP A 30 -2.34 -26.42 15.38
N LEU A 31 -1.83 -25.40 14.69
CA LEU A 31 -0.66 -25.53 13.83
C LEU A 31 0.61 -25.86 14.65
N PRO A 32 1.45 -26.81 14.21
CA PRO A 32 2.73 -27.06 14.85
C PRO A 32 3.62 -25.82 14.69
N ASP A 33 4.43 -25.56 15.70
CA ASP A 33 5.43 -24.49 15.67
C ASP A 33 6.77 -25.02 16.23
N ARG A 34 7.73 -24.12 16.43
CA ARG A 34 9.05 -24.48 16.97
C ARG A 34 9.03 -24.95 18.44
N HIS A 35 7.93 -24.72 19.15
CA HIS A 35 7.77 -24.98 20.58
C HIS A 35 6.78 -26.12 20.88
N GLY A 36 5.95 -26.51 19.91
CA GLY A 36 4.88 -27.47 20.09
C GLY A 36 4.60 -28.30 18.84
N LEU A 37 4.15 -29.54 19.07
CA LEU A 37 3.78 -30.46 18.00
C LEU A 37 2.42 -30.13 17.37
N GLY A 38 1.63 -29.24 17.95
CA GLY A 38 0.27 -28.91 17.52
C GLY A 38 -0.57 -30.17 17.30
N TRP A 39 -1.31 -30.21 16.19
CA TRP A 39 -2.16 -31.36 15.80
C TRP A 39 -1.42 -32.70 15.68
N ILE A 40 -0.09 -32.71 15.54
CA ILE A 40 0.70 -33.96 15.51
C ILE A 40 0.54 -34.70 16.84
N ILE A 41 0.26 -34.01 17.96
CA ILE A 41 0.04 -34.65 19.25
C ILE A 41 -1.15 -35.63 19.24
N ALA A 42 -2.17 -35.36 18.41
CA ALA A 42 -3.34 -36.24 18.26
C ALA A 42 -2.96 -37.60 17.64
N ALA A 43 -1.82 -37.71 16.95
CA ALA A 43 -1.28 -38.99 16.51
C ALA A 43 -0.93 -39.92 17.67
N HIS A 44 -0.72 -39.38 18.88
CA HIS A 44 -0.35 -40.14 20.06
C HIS A 44 -1.55 -40.71 20.83
N THR A 45 -2.79 -40.40 20.42
CA THR A 45 -4.00 -40.93 21.07
C THR A 45 -4.10 -42.45 20.95
N CYS A 46 -3.91 -43.01 19.74
CA CYS A 46 -3.82 -44.46 19.52
C CYS A 46 -3.13 -44.79 18.18
N THR A 47 -2.77 -46.06 17.98
CA THR A 47 -2.09 -46.54 16.76
C THR A 47 -2.90 -46.32 15.49
N ARG A 48 -4.24 -46.37 15.59
CA ARG A 48 -5.15 -46.12 14.47
C ARG A 48 -5.09 -44.68 13.99
N TRP A 49 -5.15 -43.72 14.91
CA TRP A 49 -5.05 -42.29 14.60
C TRP A 49 -3.71 -41.97 13.95
N ARG A 50 -2.62 -42.50 14.52
CA ARG A 50 -1.28 -42.38 13.92
C ARG A 50 -1.22 -42.89 12.49
N ARG A 51 -1.77 -44.07 12.21
CA ARG A 51 -1.77 -44.66 10.86
C ARG A 51 -2.53 -43.78 9.87
N ILE A 52 -3.73 -43.33 10.25
CA ILE A 52 -4.56 -42.46 9.40
C ILE A 52 -3.81 -41.16 9.09
N LEU A 53 -3.22 -40.52 10.10
CA LEU A 53 -2.46 -39.29 9.92
C LEU A 53 -1.23 -39.46 9.03
N LEU A 54 -0.47 -40.56 9.18
CA LEU A 54 0.67 -40.87 8.31
C LEU A 54 0.25 -41.11 6.83
N ASP A 55 -1.03 -41.41 6.59
CA ASP A 55 -1.61 -41.54 5.25
C ASP A 55 -2.29 -40.24 4.74
N MET A 56 -2.05 -39.10 5.41
CA MET A 56 -2.51 -37.77 5.00
C MET A 56 -1.32 -36.89 4.54
N PRO A 57 -0.70 -37.18 3.37
CA PRO A 57 0.53 -36.53 2.95
C PRO A 57 0.42 -35.01 2.79
N ASN A 58 -0.77 -34.48 2.45
CA ASN A 58 -0.99 -33.04 2.31
C ASN A 58 -0.79 -32.27 3.63
N LEU A 59 -1.14 -32.87 4.78
CA LEU A 59 -0.94 -32.23 6.08
C LEU A 59 0.55 -32.11 6.41
N TRP A 60 1.32 -33.16 6.14
CA TRP A 60 2.77 -33.17 6.32
C TRP A 60 3.48 -32.20 5.36
N ALA A 61 3.04 -32.15 4.10
CA ALA A 61 3.58 -31.27 3.07
C ALA A 61 3.42 -29.78 3.42
N ALA A 62 2.40 -29.44 4.20
CA ALA A 62 2.12 -28.07 4.64
C ALA A 62 3.06 -27.58 5.75
N ILE A 63 3.76 -28.48 6.45
CA ILE A 63 4.54 -28.15 7.66
C ILE A 63 6.02 -28.58 7.57
N VAL A 64 6.52 -28.94 6.38
CA VAL A 64 7.87 -29.54 6.24
C VAL A 64 8.98 -28.69 6.89
N CYS A 65 8.85 -27.37 6.87
CA CYS A 65 9.85 -26.42 7.37
C CYS A 65 9.55 -25.86 8.78
N VAL A 66 8.55 -26.40 9.49
CA VAL A 66 8.19 -25.92 10.84
C VAL A 66 9.29 -26.19 11.85
N PHE A 67 9.89 -27.39 11.81
CA PHE A 67 10.97 -27.77 12.72
C PHE A 67 12.33 -27.44 12.09
N GLU A 68 13.22 -26.80 12.86
CA GLU A 68 14.49 -26.27 12.35
C GLU A 68 15.64 -27.30 12.30
N THR A 69 15.32 -28.59 12.13
CA THR A 69 16.34 -29.66 12.01
C THR A 69 16.21 -30.41 10.68
N GLU A 70 17.35 -30.83 10.13
CA GLU A 70 17.40 -31.55 8.85
C GLU A 70 16.68 -32.91 8.93
N GLU A 71 16.81 -33.62 10.06
CA GLU A 71 16.18 -34.93 10.28
C GLU A 71 14.65 -34.81 10.33
N SER A 72 14.16 -33.75 10.97
CA SER A 72 12.74 -33.48 11.07
C SER A 72 12.18 -33.14 9.69
N PHE A 73 12.85 -32.27 8.94
CA PHE A 73 12.47 -31.95 7.57
C PHE A 73 12.46 -33.19 6.66
N ALA A 74 13.53 -33.98 6.65
CA ALA A 74 13.61 -35.20 5.85
C ALA A 74 12.48 -36.18 6.20
N THR A 75 12.15 -36.30 7.49
CA THR A 75 11.03 -37.13 7.96
C THR A 75 9.68 -36.61 7.46
N LEU A 76 9.44 -35.30 7.56
CA LEU A 76 8.19 -34.68 7.12
C LEU A 76 8.04 -34.73 5.59
N VAL A 77 9.11 -34.49 4.84
CA VAL A 77 9.14 -34.64 3.37
C VAL A 77 8.83 -36.08 2.97
N ARG A 78 9.36 -37.08 3.69
CA ARG A 78 9.03 -38.48 3.45
C ARG A 78 7.54 -38.76 3.68
N TYR A 79 6.93 -38.20 4.73
CA TYR A 79 5.49 -38.34 4.99
C TYR A 79 4.63 -37.56 4.01
N ALA A 80 5.14 -36.45 3.47
CA ALA A 80 4.51 -35.70 2.39
C ALA A 80 4.44 -36.48 1.08
N LYS A 81 5.16 -37.61 0.92
CA LYS A 81 5.14 -38.47 -0.27
C LYS A 81 5.37 -37.64 -1.54
N ASN A 82 4.39 -37.59 -2.44
CA ASN A 82 4.41 -36.78 -3.67
C ASN A 82 3.52 -35.54 -3.61
N SER A 83 2.96 -35.21 -2.43
CA SER A 83 2.12 -34.03 -2.28
C SER A 83 2.91 -32.74 -2.53
N PRO A 84 2.25 -31.69 -3.06
CA PRO A 84 2.85 -30.37 -3.20
C PRO A 84 3.28 -29.81 -1.84
N VAL A 85 4.52 -29.32 -1.77
CA VAL A 85 5.16 -28.94 -0.52
C VAL A 85 5.13 -27.43 -0.33
N LYS A 86 4.85 -27.00 0.90
CA LYS A 86 4.89 -25.61 1.32
C LYS A 86 6.16 -25.34 2.11
N ILE A 87 7.02 -24.51 1.55
CA ILE A 87 8.25 -24.03 2.17
C ILE A 87 7.98 -22.58 2.58
N THR A 88 7.51 -22.44 3.82
CA THR A 88 7.27 -21.15 4.49
C THR A 88 8.11 -21.14 5.76
N ARG A 89 8.73 -20.02 6.13
CA ARG A 89 9.49 -19.92 7.38
C ARG A 89 9.04 -18.76 8.25
N SER A 90 9.17 -18.96 9.57
CA SER A 90 9.18 -17.90 10.58
C SER A 90 10.58 -17.28 10.78
N ASN A 91 11.63 -17.97 10.32
CA ASN A 91 13.02 -17.54 10.40
C ASN A 91 13.46 -17.00 9.02
N PRO A 92 14.11 -15.82 8.95
CA PRO A 92 14.42 -15.18 7.68
C PRO A 92 15.25 -16.04 6.72
N TYR A 93 16.18 -16.87 7.18
CA TYR A 93 17.09 -17.60 6.28
C TYR A 93 16.59 -19.01 5.99
N LEU A 94 16.52 -19.46 4.73
CA LEU A 94 16.23 -20.88 4.45
C LEU A 94 17.48 -21.75 4.74
N PRO A 95 17.44 -22.81 5.57
CA PRO A 95 18.61 -23.63 5.85
C PRO A 95 19.12 -24.27 4.56
N THR A 96 20.42 -24.45 4.45
CA THR A 96 21.07 -24.96 3.23
C THR A 96 20.43 -26.27 2.74
N TRP A 97 20.12 -27.22 3.64
CA TRP A 97 19.48 -28.48 3.27
C TRP A 97 18.07 -28.29 2.68
N ALA A 98 17.28 -27.36 3.22
CA ALA A 98 15.92 -27.07 2.75
C ALA A 98 15.96 -26.43 1.37
N ARG A 99 16.88 -25.46 1.19
CA ARG A 99 17.14 -24.79 -0.08
C ARG A 99 17.57 -25.79 -1.15
N THR A 100 18.56 -26.63 -0.85
CA THR A 100 19.03 -27.68 -1.76
C THR A 100 17.89 -28.63 -2.16
N TRP A 101 17.06 -29.05 -1.20
CA TRP A 101 15.91 -29.90 -1.49
C TRP A 101 14.89 -29.18 -2.38
N ALA A 102 14.56 -27.92 -2.10
CA ALA A 102 13.62 -27.12 -2.86
C ALA A 102 14.05 -26.98 -4.33
N LEU A 103 15.32 -26.63 -4.56
CA LEU A 103 15.91 -26.48 -5.90
C LEU A 103 15.87 -27.78 -6.70
N ALA A 104 16.10 -28.92 -6.04
CA ALA A 104 16.01 -30.25 -6.65
C ALA A 104 14.55 -30.69 -6.92
N ASN A 105 13.58 -30.15 -6.17
CA ASN A 105 12.18 -30.59 -6.20
C ASN A 105 11.19 -29.48 -6.58
N LEU A 106 11.61 -28.44 -7.31
CA LEU A 106 10.78 -27.28 -7.64
C LEU A 106 9.42 -27.64 -8.26
N HIS A 107 9.36 -28.70 -9.07
CA HIS A 107 8.12 -29.19 -9.68
C HIS A 107 7.03 -29.60 -8.66
N ARG A 108 7.42 -29.87 -7.40
CA ARG A 108 6.52 -30.18 -6.27
C ARG A 108 6.29 -29.02 -5.33
N VAL A 109 7.02 -27.91 -5.47
CA VAL A 109 6.89 -26.80 -4.53
C VAL A 109 5.62 -26.01 -4.88
N GLU A 110 4.67 -25.97 -3.94
CA GLU A 110 3.44 -25.18 -4.07
C GLU A 110 3.63 -23.75 -3.59
N ILE A 111 4.30 -23.60 -2.45
CA ILE A 111 4.58 -22.30 -1.84
C ILE A 111 6.08 -22.26 -1.53
N LEU A 112 6.74 -21.24 -2.04
CA LEU A 112 8.12 -20.91 -1.70
C LEU A 112 8.13 -19.47 -1.19
N ALA A 113 7.93 -19.29 0.11
CA ALA A 113 7.78 -17.97 0.71
C ALA A 113 9.01 -17.55 1.51
N ASP A 114 9.25 -16.24 1.56
CA ASP A 114 10.27 -15.53 2.33
C ASP A 114 11.66 -16.18 2.23
N CYS A 115 11.99 -16.61 1.02
CA CYS A 115 13.28 -17.20 0.72
C CYS A 115 14.31 -16.09 0.60
N LEU A 116 15.01 -15.90 1.70
CA LEU A 116 16.10 -14.96 1.82
C LEU A 116 17.41 -15.57 1.32
N ASP A 117 18.08 -14.87 0.40
CA ASP A 117 19.40 -15.27 -0.06
C ASP A 117 20.32 -14.06 -0.23
N THR A 118 21.60 -14.35 -0.39
CA THR A 118 22.58 -13.37 -0.89
C THR A 118 22.46 -13.27 -2.41
N LEU A 119 22.90 -12.16 -3.01
CA LEU A 119 22.93 -12.03 -4.47
C LEU A 119 23.71 -13.18 -5.14
N ALA A 120 24.91 -13.47 -4.64
CA ALA A 120 25.73 -14.57 -5.13
C ALA A 120 25.04 -15.94 -4.97
N GLY A 121 24.36 -16.16 -3.85
CA GLY A 121 23.56 -17.37 -3.62
C GLY A 121 22.39 -17.49 -4.61
N PHE A 122 21.75 -16.37 -4.94
CA PHE A 122 20.69 -16.33 -5.94
C PHE A 122 21.20 -16.67 -7.35
N GLU A 123 22.25 -15.99 -7.80
CA GLU A 123 22.86 -16.20 -9.12
C GLU A 123 23.36 -17.63 -9.31
N GLN A 124 23.97 -18.22 -8.27
CA GLN A 124 24.54 -19.56 -8.37
C GLN A 124 23.48 -20.67 -8.26
N ALA A 125 22.40 -20.45 -7.52
CA ALA A 125 21.48 -21.51 -7.15
C ALA A 125 20.09 -21.35 -7.76
N TRP A 126 19.43 -20.21 -7.53
CA TRP A 126 18.03 -20.00 -7.90
C TRP A 126 17.85 -19.74 -9.39
N ASP A 127 18.68 -18.87 -9.97
CA ASP A 127 18.56 -18.51 -11.39
C ASP A 127 18.68 -19.74 -12.33
N PRO A 128 19.72 -20.59 -12.22
CA PRO A 128 19.82 -21.79 -13.04
C PRO A 128 18.68 -22.79 -12.81
N ALA A 129 18.09 -22.80 -11.61
CA ALA A 129 17.01 -23.70 -11.27
C ALA A 129 15.65 -23.28 -11.86
N PHE A 130 15.48 -21.99 -12.19
CA PHE A 130 14.27 -21.46 -12.83
C PHE A 130 14.31 -21.54 -14.35
N HIS A 131 15.51 -21.55 -14.95
CA HIS A 131 15.66 -21.62 -16.40
C HIS A 131 15.05 -22.89 -17.01
N ASN A 132 14.20 -22.70 -18.03
CA ASN A 132 13.58 -23.76 -18.84
C ASN A 132 12.78 -24.80 -18.04
N ARG A 133 12.28 -24.44 -16.86
CA ARG A 133 11.41 -25.32 -16.06
C ARG A 133 9.99 -24.80 -16.04
N ASP A 134 9.05 -25.72 -16.25
CA ASP A 134 7.65 -25.50 -15.93
C ASP A 134 7.42 -25.84 -14.46
N LEU A 135 6.87 -24.89 -13.70
CA LEU A 135 6.54 -25.05 -12.29
C LEU A 135 5.01 -25.06 -12.10
N PRO A 136 4.31 -26.14 -12.52
CA PRO A 136 2.84 -26.17 -12.53
C PRO A 136 2.22 -26.27 -11.13
N ALA A 137 2.99 -26.70 -10.12
CA ALA A 137 2.51 -26.76 -8.73
C ALA A 137 2.65 -25.40 -8.01
N LEU A 138 3.55 -24.53 -8.46
CA LEU A 138 3.89 -23.30 -7.77
C LEU A 138 2.73 -22.30 -7.82
N ARG A 139 2.22 -21.92 -6.65
CA ARG A 139 1.12 -20.98 -6.44
C ARG A 139 1.57 -19.68 -5.77
N GLU A 140 2.61 -19.74 -4.96
CA GLU A 140 3.18 -18.57 -4.30
C GLU A 140 4.70 -18.61 -4.31
N LEU A 141 5.30 -17.49 -4.72
CA LEU A 141 6.74 -17.28 -4.77
C LEU A 141 7.08 -15.95 -4.11
N SER A 142 7.90 -15.97 -3.05
CA SER A 142 8.46 -14.79 -2.40
C SER A 142 9.97 -14.93 -2.32
N LEU A 143 10.68 -14.12 -3.11
CA LEU A 143 12.13 -14.10 -3.21
C LEU A 143 12.65 -12.77 -2.67
N ILE A 144 13.58 -12.84 -1.72
CA ILE A 144 14.16 -11.66 -1.08
C ILE A 144 15.68 -11.78 -1.14
N ILE A 145 16.34 -10.90 -1.86
CA ILE A 145 17.81 -10.79 -1.76
C ILE A 145 18.13 -9.80 -0.65
N LEU A 146 18.89 -10.25 0.36
CA LEU A 146 19.52 -9.33 1.30
C LEU A 146 20.67 -8.63 0.60
N GLY A 147 20.56 -7.32 0.59
CA GLY A 147 21.74 -6.51 0.49
C GLY A 147 22.44 -6.46 1.86
N LEU A 148 23.70 -6.88 1.95
CA LEU A 148 24.54 -6.61 3.14
C LEU A 148 25.62 -5.51 2.95
N ASP A 149 25.96 -5.14 1.71
CA ASP A 149 26.99 -4.12 1.41
C ASP A 149 26.42 -2.82 0.78
N ALA A 150 27.00 -1.66 1.13
CA ALA A 150 26.56 -0.30 0.78
C ALA A 150 26.40 0.05 -0.72
N GLY A 151 26.51 -0.92 -1.64
CA GLY A 151 26.29 -0.80 -3.08
C GLY A 151 25.22 -1.75 -3.64
N PHE A 152 24.21 -2.12 -2.84
CA PHE A 152 23.20 -3.15 -3.15
C PHE A 152 22.70 -3.18 -4.60
N GLU A 153 23.29 -4.08 -5.40
CA GLU A 153 22.81 -4.41 -6.72
C GLU A 153 21.54 -5.26 -6.61
N CYS A 154 20.57 -5.03 -7.52
CA CYS A 154 19.45 -5.94 -7.67
C CYS A 154 19.87 -7.06 -8.61
N TYR A 155 19.41 -8.29 -8.37
CA TYR A 155 19.59 -9.33 -9.36
C TYR A 155 18.84 -8.96 -10.64
N ARG A 156 19.56 -9.01 -11.77
CA ARG A 156 19.01 -8.83 -13.10
C ARG A 156 19.31 -10.07 -13.94
N PRO A 157 18.29 -10.60 -14.63
CA PRO A 157 18.51 -11.72 -15.51
C PRO A 157 19.38 -11.29 -16.69
N PRO A 158 20.29 -12.14 -17.19
CA PRO A 158 21.04 -11.85 -18.40
C PRO A 158 20.08 -11.62 -19.58
N ALA A 159 20.49 -10.78 -20.53
CA ALA A 159 19.68 -10.48 -21.70
C ALA A 159 19.29 -11.77 -22.45
N GLY A 160 18.01 -11.96 -22.72
CA GLY A 160 17.48 -13.17 -23.36
C GLY A 160 17.26 -14.36 -22.41
N ALA A 161 17.35 -14.17 -21.10
CA ALA A 161 16.95 -15.19 -20.13
C ALA A 161 15.51 -15.67 -20.39
N ASN A 162 15.30 -16.99 -20.28
CA ASN A 162 13.98 -17.57 -20.47
C ASN A 162 13.07 -17.19 -19.30
N PRO A 163 11.79 -16.84 -19.55
CA PRO A 163 10.88 -16.50 -18.49
C PRO A 163 10.58 -17.70 -17.59
N LEU A 164 10.43 -17.44 -16.29
CA LEU A 164 9.89 -18.38 -15.33
C LEU A 164 8.47 -18.79 -15.74
N ARG A 165 8.29 -20.06 -16.11
CA ARG A 165 6.99 -20.60 -16.51
C ARG A 165 6.28 -21.22 -15.31
N ALA A 166 5.38 -20.46 -14.71
CA ALA A 166 4.62 -20.90 -13.53
C ALA A 166 3.11 -20.68 -13.75
N PRO A 167 2.44 -21.57 -14.52
CA PRO A 167 1.06 -21.33 -14.97
C PRO A 167 0.04 -21.28 -13.83
N SER A 168 0.35 -21.87 -12.67
CA SER A 168 -0.50 -21.87 -11.47
C SER A 168 -0.13 -20.77 -10.47
N LEU A 169 0.89 -19.96 -10.74
CA LEU A 169 1.37 -18.94 -9.82
C LEU A 169 0.31 -17.86 -9.65
N ARG A 170 -0.08 -17.59 -8.40
CA ARG A 170 -1.11 -16.61 -8.03
C ARG A 170 -0.53 -15.42 -7.29
N ARG A 171 0.47 -15.63 -6.44
CA ARG A 171 1.11 -14.57 -5.64
C ARG A 171 2.61 -14.55 -5.92
N LEU A 172 3.12 -13.40 -6.35
CA LEU A 172 4.54 -13.18 -6.59
C LEU A 172 5.02 -11.98 -5.78
N ARG A 173 6.03 -12.18 -4.95
CA ARG A 173 6.73 -11.14 -4.20
C ARG A 173 8.22 -11.18 -4.53
N LEU A 174 8.74 -10.07 -5.04
CA LEU A 174 10.13 -9.94 -5.41
C LEU A 174 10.73 -8.76 -4.66
N ARG A 175 11.77 -8.98 -3.87
CA ARG A 175 12.53 -7.92 -3.23
C ARG A 175 13.98 -7.99 -3.67
N MET A 176 14.46 -6.92 -4.30
CA MET A 176 15.79 -6.82 -4.90
C MET A 176 16.07 -7.86 -6.00
N VAL A 177 15.02 -8.39 -6.64
CA VAL A 177 15.08 -9.43 -7.68
C VAL A 177 14.23 -9.02 -8.87
N GLN A 178 14.77 -9.19 -10.07
CA GLN A 178 14.01 -9.16 -11.32
C GLN A 178 14.10 -10.54 -11.98
N ILE A 179 12.96 -11.06 -12.43
CA ILE A 179 12.92 -12.30 -13.22
C ILE A 179 11.94 -12.11 -14.38
N PRO A 180 12.26 -12.56 -15.60
CA PRO A 180 11.26 -12.58 -16.67
C PRO A 180 10.22 -13.63 -16.29
N LEU A 181 8.94 -13.36 -16.52
CA LEU A 181 7.85 -14.14 -15.93
C LEU A 181 6.80 -14.52 -16.99
N TYR A 182 6.28 -15.75 -16.89
CA TYR A 182 5.08 -16.20 -17.57
C TYR A 182 4.16 -16.90 -16.55
N ALA A 183 3.19 -16.15 -16.02
CA ALA A 183 2.25 -16.60 -14.99
C ALA A 183 0.84 -16.09 -15.29
N PRO A 184 0.10 -16.71 -16.24
CA PRO A 184 -1.23 -16.27 -16.63
C PRO A 184 -2.27 -16.28 -15.49
N SER A 185 -2.04 -17.05 -14.42
CA SER A 185 -2.91 -17.11 -13.24
C SER A 185 -2.53 -16.11 -12.14
N LEU A 186 -1.57 -15.21 -12.39
CA LEU A 186 -1.07 -14.28 -11.39
C LEU A 186 -2.18 -13.31 -10.98
N THR A 187 -2.47 -13.24 -9.67
CA THR A 187 -3.49 -12.35 -9.10
C THR A 187 -2.89 -11.25 -8.24
N HIS A 188 -1.73 -11.48 -7.62
CA HIS A 188 -1.05 -10.49 -6.78
C HIS A 188 0.43 -10.42 -7.17
N LEU A 189 0.89 -9.22 -7.52
CA LEU A 189 2.29 -8.91 -7.75
C LEU A 189 2.76 -7.85 -6.76
N ARG A 190 3.85 -8.14 -6.06
CA ARG A 190 4.59 -7.14 -5.30
C ARG A 190 6.05 -7.15 -5.73
N MET A 191 6.57 -5.99 -6.10
CA MET A 191 7.98 -5.81 -6.44
C MET A 191 8.55 -4.71 -5.57
N THR A 192 9.72 -4.92 -4.99
CA THR A 192 10.41 -3.94 -4.15
C THR A 192 11.88 -3.91 -4.53
N LEU A 193 12.30 -2.87 -5.24
CA LEU A 193 13.69 -2.68 -5.65
C LEU A 193 14.32 -1.53 -4.85
N SER A 194 15.61 -1.26 -5.07
CA SER A 194 16.33 -0.17 -4.39
C SER A 194 16.13 1.14 -5.13
N ALA A 195 15.80 2.20 -4.39
CA ALA A 195 15.68 3.56 -4.94
C ALA A 195 17.01 4.11 -5.46
N ARG A 196 18.14 3.70 -4.83
CA ARG A 196 19.44 4.36 -5.01
C ARG A 196 20.16 3.99 -6.29
N SER A 197 19.83 2.83 -6.86
CA SER A 197 20.71 2.19 -7.83
C SER A 197 20.27 2.34 -9.27
N GLY A 198 19.23 3.15 -9.56
CA GLY A 198 18.66 3.25 -10.91
C GLY A 198 18.25 1.87 -11.43
N HIS A 199 17.84 0.99 -10.50
CA HIS A 199 17.74 -0.43 -10.76
C HIS A 199 16.35 -0.89 -11.14
N GLY A 200 15.36 0.00 -11.18
CA GLY A 200 14.00 -0.35 -11.58
C GLY A 200 13.93 -0.96 -12.99
N MET A 201 12.80 -1.59 -13.27
CA MET A 201 12.46 -2.05 -14.61
C MET A 201 11.97 -0.87 -15.44
N LEU A 202 12.32 -0.85 -16.71
CA LEU A 202 11.68 0.06 -17.65
C LEU A 202 10.17 -0.22 -17.67
N VAL A 203 9.36 0.83 -17.73
CA VAL A 203 7.90 0.71 -17.76
C VAL A 203 7.46 -0.19 -18.90
N SER A 204 8.02 -0.01 -20.10
CA SER A 204 7.73 -0.85 -21.26
C SER A 204 7.99 -2.34 -21.01
N ASP A 205 9.13 -2.69 -20.43
CA ASP A 205 9.50 -4.08 -20.10
C ASP A 205 8.56 -4.68 -19.06
N LEU A 206 8.19 -3.89 -18.03
CA LEU A 206 7.24 -4.33 -17.01
C LEU A 206 5.85 -4.58 -17.63
N LEU A 207 5.36 -3.66 -18.47
CA LEU A 207 4.05 -3.80 -19.12
C LEU A 207 3.98 -5.02 -20.04
N VAL A 208 5.06 -5.33 -20.76
CA VAL A 208 5.18 -6.57 -21.55
C VAL A 208 5.14 -7.80 -20.65
N ALA A 209 5.81 -7.77 -19.49
CA ALA A 209 5.76 -8.88 -18.54
C ALA A 209 4.37 -9.07 -17.89
N LEU A 210 3.58 -7.98 -17.77
CA LEU A 210 2.23 -8.00 -17.21
C LEU A 210 1.15 -8.36 -18.22
N GLU A 211 1.38 -8.17 -19.52
CA GLU A 211 0.43 -8.49 -20.60
C GLU A 211 -0.23 -9.88 -20.50
N PRO A 212 0.50 -10.99 -20.22
CA PRO A 212 -0.12 -12.31 -20.07
C PRO A 212 -0.92 -12.49 -18.77
N CYS A 213 -0.80 -11.58 -17.80
CA CYS A 213 -1.38 -11.70 -16.46
C CYS A 213 -2.80 -11.12 -16.38
N LEU A 214 -3.73 -11.63 -17.21
CA LEU A 214 -5.10 -11.11 -17.29
C LEU A 214 -5.93 -11.30 -16.00
N MET A 215 -5.44 -12.14 -15.08
CA MET A 215 -6.05 -12.42 -13.78
C MET A 215 -5.57 -11.49 -12.67
N LEU A 216 -4.67 -10.55 -12.97
CA LEU A 216 -4.02 -9.70 -11.98
C LEU A 216 -5.05 -8.79 -11.32
N GLU A 217 -5.14 -8.87 -9.99
CA GLU A 217 -6.07 -8.10 -9.16
C GLU A 217 -5.34 -7.00 -8.37
N GLU A 218 -4.10 -7.28 -7.94
CA GLU A 218 -3.30 -6.37 -7.13
C GLU A 218 -1.87 -6.25 -7.65
N VAL A 219 -1.41 -5.00 -7.80
CA VAL A 219 -0.04 -4.65 -8.17
C VAL A 219 0.51 -3.63 -7.18
N ASP A 220 1.64 -3.96 -6.55
CA ASP A 220 2.36 -3.07 -5.63
C ASP A 220 3.84 -2.98 -6.05
N LEU A 221 4.23 -1.80 -6.53
CA LEU A 221 5.53 -1.53 -7.12
C LEU A 221 6.28 -0.53 -6.24
N VAL A 222 7.29 -0.99 -5.52
CA VAL A 222 8.11 -0.18 -4.62
C VAL A 222 9.51 0.05 -5.23
N ASN A 223 9.84 1.26 -5.66
CA ASN A 223 11.04 1.64 -6.44
C ASN A 223 11.26 0.75 -7.67
N ALA A 224 10.20 0.12 -8.17
CA ALA A 224 10.33 -0.98 -9.12
C ALA A 224 10.34 -0.55 -10.59
N VAL A 225 10.01 0.71 -10.88
CA VAL A 225 9.78 1.24 -12.22
C VAL A 225 10.63 2.46 -12.53
N LEU A 226 11.14 2.53 -13.77
CA LEU A 226 11.89 3.62 -14.37
C LEU A 226 11.21 4.10 -15.64
N ALA A 227 11.36 5.39 -15.95
CA ALA A 227 10.83 5.97 -17.17
C ALA A 227 11.54 5.42 -18.40
N ASP A 228 10.78 5.13 -19.45
CA ASP A 228 11.34 4.76 -20.74
C ASP A 228 11.94 6.00 -21.41
N ALA A 229 13.17 5.90 -21.91
CA ALA A 229 13.71 6.93 -22.81
C ALA A 229 13.03 6.86 -24.20
N SER A 230 12.43 5.72 -24.55
CA SER A 230 11.81 5.48 -25.84
C SER A 230 10.30 5.64 -25.78
N THR A 231 9.71 6.24 -26.81
CA THR A 231 8.26 6.43 -26.99
C THR A 231 7.50 5.15 -27.41
N ARG A 232 8.02 3.95 -27.10
CA ARG A 232 7.33 2.70 -27.46
C ARG A 232 6.05 2.60 -26.64
N GLN A 233 4.92 2.79 -27.31
CA GLN A 233 3.60 2.61 -26.71
C GLN A 233 3.30 1.12 -26.60
N THR A 234 3.28 0.59 -25.39
CA THR A 234 2.92 -0.79 -25.08
C THR A 234 1.60 -0.80 -24.31
N ASN A 235 0.48 -0.97 -25.01
CA ASN A 235 -0.82 -1.00 -24.36
C ASN A 235 -1.01 -2.32 -23.59
N CYS A 236 -0.94 -2.25 -22.26
CA CYS A 236 -1.19 -3.36 -21.35
C CYS A 236 -2.64 -3.36 -20.88
N HIS A 237 -3.35 -4.46 -21.08
CA HIS A 237 -4.75 -4.60 -20.70
C HIS A 237 -4.91 -5.49 -19.47
N LEU A 238 -5.29 -4.90 -18.33
CA LEU A 238 -5.41 -5.58 -17.04
C LEU A 238 -6.87 -5.51 -16.55
N PRO A 239 -7.77 -6.35 -17.11
CA PRO A 239 -9.22 -6.21 -16.93
C PRO A 239 -9.69 -6.43 -15.49
N ARG A 240 -8.93 -7.18 -14.68
CA ARG A 240 -9.28 -7.54 -13.30
C ARG A 240 -8.53 -6.74 -12.25
N LEU A 241 -7.67 -5.80 -12.66
CA LEU A 241 -6.85 -5.04 -11.72
C LEU A 241 -7.76 -4.16 -10.87
N LYS A 242 -7.81 -4.44 -9.57
CA LYS A 242 -8.59 -3.69 -8.57
C LYS A 242 -7.71 -2.72 -7.80
N ARG A 243 -6.46 -3.08 -7.54
CA ARG A 243 -5.53 -2.31 -6.72
C ARG A 243 -4.22 -2.09 -7.48
N LEU A 244 -3.84 -0.82 -7.64
CA LEU A 244 -2.53 -0.42 -8.13
C LEU A 244 -1.86 0.51 -7.12
N SER A 245 -0.63 0.18 -6.73
CA SER A 245 0.23 0.97 -5.86
C SER A 245 1.59 1.12 -6.52
N ILE A 246 2.06 2.36 -6.69
CA ILE A 246 3.38 2.67 -7.27
C ILE A 246 4.10 3.69 -6.38
N GLN A 247 5.17 3.28 -5.71
CA GLN A 247 5.80 4.06 -4.65
C GLN A 247 7.29 3.81 -4.59
N PRO A 248 8.08 4.72 -4.01
CA PRO A 248 8.47 5.90 -4.78
C PRO A 248 8.76 5.58 -6.25
N THR A 249 8.26 6.41 -7.17
CA THR A 249 8.71 6.39 -8.57
C THR A 249 8.89 7.81 -9.10
N SER A 250 9.59 7.97 -10.23
CA SER A 250 9.62 9.26 -10.91
C SER A 250 8.26 9.56 -11.53
N SER A 251 7.93 10.85 -11.59
CA SER A 251 6.75 11.36 -12.28
C SER A 251 6.59 10.78 -13.69
N ASP A 252 7.66 10.81 -14.49
CA ASP A 252 7.63 10.32 -15.88
C ASP A 252 7.34 8.82 -15.97
N ALA A 253 7.88 8.02 -15.05
CA ALA A 253 7.63 6.58 -15.03
C ALA A 253 6.17 6.27 -14.74
N ALA A 254 5.56 6.93 -13.74
CA ALA A 254 4.14 6.73 -13.47
C ALA A 254 3.24 7.21 -14.61
N LEU A 255 3.58 8.36 -15.22
CA LEU A 255 2.86 8.87 -16.39
C LEU A 255 2.91 7.88 -17.55
N SER A 256 4.11 7.37 -17.85
CA SER A 256 4.28 6.34 -18.88
C SER A 256 3.46 5.10 -18.53
N PHE A 257 3.53 4.63 -17.29
CA PHE A 257 2.84 3.43 -16.85
C PHE A 257 1.33 3.54 -17.01
N MET A 258 0.75 4.66 -16.58
CA MET A 258 -0.69 4.90 -16.73
C MET A 258 -1.14 5.08 -18.17
N SER A 259 -0.38 5.85 -18.96
CA SER A 259 -0.77 6.16 -20.34
C SER A 259 -0.81 4.91 -21.22
N ASN A 260 -0.12 3.85 -20.78
CA ASN A 260 0.01 2.59 -21.46
C ASN A 260 -0.75 1.44 -20.75
N MET A 261 -1.50 1.71 -19.68
CA MET A 261 -2.25 0.69 -18.95
C MET A 261 -3.76 0.94 -19.01
N PHE A 262 -4.54 -0.07 -19.40
CA PHE A 262 -5.99 -0.06 -19.34
C PHE A 262 -6.50 -1.02 -18.25
N ALA A 263 -7.07 -0.46 -17.18
CA ALA A 263 -7.56 -1.19 -16.01
C ALA A 263 -9.00 -0.75 -15.65
N PRO A 264 -10.04 -1.29 -16.31
CA PRO A 264 -11.42 -0.84 -16.15
C PRO A 264 -12.03 -1.22 -14.79
N SER A 265 -11.46 -2.19 -14.08
CA SER A 265 -11.95 -2.63 -12.76
C SER A 265 -11.21 -1.97 -11.59
N LEU A 266 -10.43 -0.93 -11.84
CA LEU A 266 -9.58 -0.31 -10.84
C LEU A 266 -10.44 0.35 -9.76
N GLN A 267 -10.28 -0.09 -8.52
CA GLN A 267 -11.02 0.40 -7.34
C GLN A 267 -10.14 1.19 -6.37
N PHE A 268 -8.83 1.03 -6.50
CA PHE A 268 -7.83 1.70 -5.69
C PHE A 268 -6.59 1.99 -6.52
N LEU A 269 -6.17 3.25 -6.51
CA LEU A 269 -4.94 3.72 -7.12
C LEU A 269 -4.16 4.53 -6.08
N GLN A 270 -2.92 4.14 -5.84
CA GLN A 270 -1.99 4.84 -4.97
C GLN A 270 -0.68 5.10 -5.70
N TRP A 271 -0.17 6.30 -5.51
CA TRP A 271 1.07 6.75 -6.11
C TRP A 271 1.80 7.64 -5.13
N ARG A 272 3.10 7.40 -5.02
CA ARG A 272 4.01 8.18 -4.18
C ARG A 272 5.20 8.62 -5.03
N PHE A 273 5.45 9.92 -5.05
CA PHE A 273 6.50 10.56 -5.82
C PHE A 273 7.41 11.34 -4.89
N PRO A 274 8.71 11.50 -5.19
CA PRO A 274 9.51 12.54 -4.59
C PRO A 274 8.85 13.91 -4.83
N LEU A 275 8.73 14.73 -3.78
CA LEU A 275 8.11 16.04 -3.85
C LEU A 275 8.94 16.95 -4.76
N SER A 276 8.40 17.28 -5.94
CA SER A 276 9.03 18.16 -6.93
C SER A 276 7.95 18.91 -7.73
N TYR A 277 8.33 19.96 -8.46
CA TYR A 277 7.40 20.69 -9.34
C TYR A 277 6.78 19.81 -10.44
N ALA A 278 7.49 18.74 -10.85
CA ALA A 278 6.99 17.78 -11.84
C ALA A 278 5.72 17.04 -11.37
N VAL A 279 5.46 16.99 -10.07
CA VAL A 279 4.22 16.42 -9.52
C VAL A 279 2.99 17.15 -10.03
N LEU A 280 3.00 18.49 -10.07
CA LEU A 280 1.85 19.25 -10.56
C LEU A 280 1.61 19.03 -12.06
N GLN A 281 2.69 18.94 -12.84
CA GLN A 281 2.61 18.60 -14.25
C GLN A 281 2.05 17.18 -14.43
N THR A 282 2.49 16.23 -13.61
CA THR A 282 2.00 14.84 -13.57
C THR A 282 0.50 14.79 -13.32
N LEU A 283 0.02 15.45 -12.28
CA LEU A 283 -1.39 15.50 -11.93
C LEU A 283 -2.25 16.23 -12.97
N SER A 284 -1.65 17.14 -13.71
CA SER A 284 -2.33 17.88 -14.78
C SER A 284 -2.44 17.09 -16.08
N THR A 285 -1.79 15.93 -16.19
CA THR A 285 -1.87 15.10 -17.40
C THR A 285 -3.26 14.51 -17.61
N GLN A 286 -3.57 14.25 -18.88
CA GLN A 286 -4.83 13.61 -19.26
C GLN A 286 -4.99 12.22 -18.61
N ALA A 287 -3.90 11.45 -18.46
CA ALA A 287 -3.93 10.13 -17.85
C ALA A 287 -4.41 10.18 -16.39
N VAL A 288 -3.82 11.06 -15.56
CA VAL A 288 -4.27 11.22 -14.16
C VAL A 288 -5.71 11.71 -14.09
N ARG A 289 -6.09 12.64 -14.97
CA ARG A 289 -7.44 13.19 -15.00
C ARG A 289 -8.50 12.15 -15.36
N GLN A 290 -8.18 11.19 -16.24
CA GLN A 290 -9.07 10.07 -16.54
C GLN A 290 -9.36 9.23 -15.28
N PHE A 291 -8.36 9.02 -14.42
CA PHE A 291 -8.57 8.34 -13.15
C PHE A 291 -9.38 9.19 -12.17
N ILE A 292 -9.10 10.49 -12.03
CA ILE A 292 -9.90 11.39 -11.16
C ILE A 292 -11.37 11.46 -11.62
N ALA A 293 -11.60 11.40 -12.93
CA ALA A 293 -12.94 11.38 -13.53
C ALA A 293 -13.59 9.99 -13.54
N CYS A 294 -12.93 8.95 -13.00
CA CYS A 294 -13.50 7.61 -12.93
C CYS A 294 -14.77 7.63 -12.06
N PRO A 295 -15.91 7.13 -12.56
CA PRO A 295 -17.17 7.16 -11.81
C PRO A 295 -17.13 6.27 -10.55
N ASP A 296 -16.25 5.28 -10.51
CA ASP A 296 -16.11 4.35 -9.39
C ASP A 296 -15.31 4.94 -8.21
N PHE A 297 -14.64 6.08 -8.40
CA PHE A 297 -13.91 6.76 -7.33
C PHE A 297 -14.78 7.84 -6.70
N ASP A 298 -14.96 7.75 -5.39
CA ASP A 298 -15.68 8.72 -4.58
C ASP A 298 -14.77 9.49 -3.61
N THR A 299 -13.51 9.06 -3.47
CA THR A 299 -12.58 9.62 -2.49
C THR A 299 -11.19 9.87 -3.09
N LEU A 300 -10.67 11.06 -2.83
CA LEU A 300 -9.32 11.50 -3.22
C LEU A 300 -8.53 11.86 -1.96
N ARG A 301 -7.41 11.18 -1.70
CA ARG A 301 -6.45 11.55 -0.66
C ARG A 301 -5.24 12.20 -1.31
N ILE A 302 -4.79 13.31 -0.75
CA ILE A 302 -3.52 13.96 -1.07
C ILE A 302 -2.73 14.05 0.23
N ARG A 303 -1.50 13.54 0.21
CA ARG A 303 -0.60 13.54 1.37
C ARG A 303 0.76 14.06 0.96
N CYS A 304 1.32 14.97 1.74
CA CYS A 304 2.70 15.42 1.64
C CYS A 304 3.42 14.98 2.90
N GLU A 305 4.27 13.95 2.78
CA GLU A 305 4.93 13.31 3.92
C GLU A 305 6.45 13.51 3.85
N ARG A 306 7.08 13.57 5.02
CA ARG A 306 8.53 13.46 5.16
C ARG A 306 8.85 12.07 5.68
N ASP A 307 9.69 11.35 4.96
CA ASP A 307 10.13 10.02 5.32
C ASP A 307 11.32 10.09 6.29
N HIS A 308 11.69 8.94 6.86
CA HIS A 308 12.74 8.83 7.87
C HIS A 308 14.12 9.29 7.36
N ASP A 309 14.37 9.14 6.06
CA ASP A 309 15.58 9.60 5.37
C ASP A 309 15.59 11.11 5.10
N ARG A 310 14.62 11.85 5.65
CA ARG A 310 14.36 13.28 5.41
C ARG A 310 13.84 13.60 4.00
N SER A 311 13.69 12.63 3.11
CA SER A 311 13.10 12.84 1.79
C SER A 311 11.62 13.22 1.93
N ARG A 312 11.18 14.09 1.03
CA ARG A 312 9.78 14.55 0.99
C ARG A 312 9.08 13.82 -0.14
N TYR A 313 7.89 13.32 0.13
CA TYR A 313 7.07 12.62 -0.84
C TYR A 313 5.71 13.26 -0.97
N PHE A 314 5.23 13.31 -2.20
CA PHE A 314 3.85 13.58 -2.53
C PHE A 314 3.16 12.24 -2.81
N GLU A 315 2.14 11.94 -2.04
CA GLU A 315 1.29 10.78 -2.21
C GLU A 315 -0.11 11.24 -2.62
N THR A 316 -0.70 10.48 -3.53
CA THR A 316 -2.12 10.59 -3.83
C THR A 316 -2.75 9.21 -3.76
N CYS A 317 -4.00 9.13 -3.31
CA CYS A 317 -4.77 7.91 -3.37
C CYS A 317 -6.15 8.22 -3.94
N LEU A 318 -6.63 7.39 -4.85
CA LEU A 318 -7.97 7.43 -5.40
C LEU A 318 -8.64 6.09 -5.12
N GLY A 319 -9.92 6.11 -4.78
CA GLY A 319 -10.68 4.88 -4.61
C GLY A 319 -12.06 5.12 -4.04
N THR A 320 -12.73 4.03 -3.66
CA THR A 320 -13.93 4.12 -2.83
C THR A 320 -13.55 4.43 -1.37
N TYR A 321 -14.40 5.17 -0.66
CA TYR A 321 -14.20 5.50 0.74
C TYR A 321 -13.97 4.23 1.57
N SER A 322 -14.76 3.18 1.34
CA SER A 322 -14.62 1.89 2.02
C SER A 322 -13.29 1.16 1.73
N ALA A 323 -12.74 1.31 0.52
CA ALA A 323 -11.47 0.70 0.16
C ALA A 323 -10.31 1.44 0.83
N LEU A 324 -10.35 2.77 0.80
CA LEU A 324 -9.37 3.63 1.46
C LEU A 324 -9.39 3.43 2.98
N MET A 325 -10.57 3.46 3.61
CA MET A 325 -10.71 3.25 5.06
C MET A 325 -10.27 1.85 5.51
N ARG A 326 -10.50 0.81 4.71
CA ARG A 326 -9.96 -0.53 5.01
C ARG A 326 -8.45 -0.55 5.00
N LEU A 327 -7.80 0.18 4.10
CA LEU A 327 -6.34 0.22 4.02
C LEU A 327 -5.71 1.02 5.16
N PHE A 328 -6.39 2.08 5.59
CA PHE A 328 -5.94 2.88 6.70
C PHE A 328 -6.15 2.16 8.03
N THR A 329 -7.28 1.47 8.21
CA THR A 329 -7.50 0.66 9.42
C THR A 329 -6.68 -0.62 9.44
N SER A 330 -6.32 -1.20 8.28
CA SER A 330 -5.45 -2.39 8.19
C SER A 330 -3.96 -2.10 8.36
N HIS A 331 -3.58 -0.95 8.92
CA HIS A 331 -2.18 -0.62 9.22
C HIS A 331 -1.49 -1.60 10.20
N ASP A 332 -2.18 -2.63 10.68
CA ASP A 332 -1.58 -3.78 11.37
C ASP A 332 -0.61 -4.62 10.48
N HIS A 333 -0.45 -4.35 9.18
CA HIS A 333 0.47 -5.09 8.29
C HIS A 333 1.44 -4.28 7.42
N TYR A 334 1.64 -2.98 7.70
CA TYR A 334 2.84 -2.29 7.24
C TYR A 334 3.82 -2.16 8.42
N PRO A 335 4.70 -3.15 8.67
CA PRO A 335 5.99 -2.80 9.23
C PRO A 335 6.71 -2.04 8.12
N LEU A 336 6.47 -0.73 8.02
CA LEU A 336 7.57 0.17 7.70
C LEU A 336 8.53 0.03 8.90
N GLU A 337 9.44 -0.93 8.75
CA GLU A 337 10.63 -1.20 9.58
C GLU A 337 10.46 -0.97 11.08
N GLY A 338 9.98 -2.01 11.75
CA GLY A 338 10.06 -2.08 13.20
C GLY A 338 9.63 -3.44 13.70
N GLU A 339 10.38 -4.50 13.40
CA GLU A 339 10.52 -5.66 14.29
C GLU A 339 11.76 -6.51 13.91
N HIS A 340 12.80 -6.30 14.71
CA HIS A 340 13.84 -7.26 15.12
C HIS A 340 14.62 -8.05 14.06
N ASN A 341 15.66 -7.42 13.47
CA ASN A 341 17.07 -7.82 13.57
C ASN A 341 17.92 -6.88 12.69
N GLY A 342 18.86 -6.19 13.33
CA GLY A 342 19.39 -4.92 12.87
C GLY A 342 20.50 -4.94 11.81
N LEU A 343 20.61 -3.80 11.11
CA LEU A 343 21.84 -3.01 11.08
C LEU A 343 21.49 -1.55 10.76
N ARG A 344 21.80 -0.65 11.70
CA ARG A 344 21.65 0.80 11.56
C ARG A 344 22.93 1.33 10.91
N LEU A 345 22.84 1.90 9.72
CA LEU A 345 23.86 2.80 9.19
C LEU A 345 23.24 4.17 9.01
N CYS A 346 23.33 4.99 10.06
CA CYS A 346 23.43 6.44 9.89
C CYS A 346 24.87 6.74 9.48
N MET A 347 25.05 7.27 8.28
CA MET A 347 26.12 8.24 8.02
C MET A 347 25.49 9.41 7.27
N ASP A 348 25.55 10.57 7.91
CA ASP A 348 25.14 11.85 7.36
C ASP A 348 26.28 12.42 6.49
N GLU A 349 25.94 13.45 5.71
CA GLU A 349 26.82 14.41 5.02
C GLU A 349 27.49 13.99 3.69
N GLY A 350 27.00 14.57 2.58
CA GLY A 350 27.80 14.81 1.37
C GLY A 350 27.31 14.12 0.10
N GLY A 351 26.09 14.42 -0.37
CA GLY A 351 25.65 14.04 -1.71
C GLY A 351 25.11 15.26 -2.45
N SER A 352 25.89 15.80 -3.39
CA SER A 352 25.45 16.85 -4.32
C SER A 352 24.18 16.44 -5.07
N ALA A 353 23.23 17.36 -5.19
CA ALA A 353 22.04 17.19 -6.03
C ALA A 353 22.44 16.85 -7.48
N PRO A 354 21.69 16.01 -8.20
CA PRO A 354 21.93 15.81 -9.61
C PRO A 354 21.53 17.07 -10.40
N ASP A 355 22.53 17.76 -10.94
CA ASP A 355 22.35 18.80 -11.95
C ASP A 355 21.89 18.16 -13.27
N ALA A 356 20.58 18.21 -13.54
CA ALA A 356 20.02 18.21 -14.90
C ALA A 356 18.49 18.39 -14.85
N VAL A 357 18.03 19.65 -14.78
CA VAL A 357 16.65 19.98 -15.18
C VAL A 357 16.67 20.18 -16.70
N ALA A 358 16.27 19.16 -17.43
CA ALA A 358 15.95 19.33 -18.84
C ALA A 358 14.68 20.21 -18.95
N ALA A 359 14.75 21.27 -19.76
CA ALA A 359 13.63 22.16 -20.01
C ALA A 359 12.49 21.40 -20.71
N VAL A 360 11.44 21.07 -19.95
CA VAL A 360 10.19 20.54 -20.49
C VAL A 360 9.42 21.71 -21.09
N SER A 361 9.10 21.61 -22.38
CA SER A 361 8.35 22.61 -23.13
C SER A 361 6.96 22.88 -22.52
N ASP A 362 6.62 24.17 -22.35
CA ASP A 362 5.33 24.64 -21.86
C ASP A 362 4.16 24.08 -22.70
N LEU A 363 3.39 23.17 -22.11
CA LEU A 363 2.05 22.87 -22.59
C LEU A 363 1.19 24.11 -22.35
N SER A 364 0.77 24.79 -23.43
CA SER A 364 -0.03 26.01 -23.30
C SER A 364 -1.30 25.75 -22.48
N ALA A 365 -1.54 26.56 -21.45
CA ALA A 365 -2.67 26.44 -20.54
C ALA A 365 -4.05 26.38 -21.25
N GLN A 366 -4.16 26.95 -22.46
CA GLN A 366 -5.39 26.99 -23.25
C GLN A 366 -5.81 25.61 -23.80
N SER A 367 -4.86 24.75 -24.18
CA SER A 367 -5.16 23.38 -24.65
C SER A 367 -5.65 22.47 -23.52
N ILE A 368 -5.32 22.82 -22.27
CA ILE A 368 -5.67 22.05 -21.07
C ILE A 368 -7.10 22.35 -20.62
N VAL A 369 -7.62 23.57 -20.86
CA VAL A 369 -8.95 24.02 -20.39
C VAL A 369 -10.10 23.50 -21.27
N SER A 370 -9.91 23.35 -22.59
CA SER A 370 -11.00 22.96 -23.51
C SER A 370 -11.46 21.50 -23.38
N VAL A 371 -10.58 20.59 -22.96
CA VAL A 371 -10.90 19.16 -22.74
C VAL A 371 -11.59 18.92 -21.39
N LEU A 372 -11.49 19.87 -20.45
CA LEU A 372 -11.91 19.71 -19.05
C LEU A 372 -13.42 19.92 -18.80
N HIS A 373 -14.13 20.63 -19.66
CA HIS A 373 -15.51 21.03 -19.38
C HIS A 373 -16.56 19.90 -19.45
N GLY A 374 -16.18 18.69 -19.87
CA GLY A 374 -17.13 17.60 -20.11
C GLY A 374 -17.29 16.55 -18.99
N ASN A 375 -16.26 16.31 -18.17
CA ASN A 375 -16.24 15.14 -17.28
C ASN A 375 -16.26 15.57 -15.80
N GLN A 376 -17.46 15.62 -15.22
CA GLN A 376 -17.61 15.81 -13.78
C GLN A 376 -17.14 14.54 -13.05
N SER A 377 -16.26 14.70 -12.07
CA SER A 377 -15.81 13.61 -11.21
C SER A 377 -16.88 13.19 -10.20
N ASN A 378 -16.92 11.90 -9.81
CA ASN A 378 -17.79 11.40 -8.72
C ASN A 378 -17.15 11.52 -7.33
N ILE A 379 -15.98 12.18 -7.22
CA ILE A 379 -15.31 12.40 -5.94
C ILE A 379 -16.19 13.28 -5.05
N ARG A 380 -16.54 12.75 -3.87
CA ARG A 380 -17.35 13.37 -2.80
C ARG A 380 -16.53 13.68 -1.55
N TYR A 381 -15.48 12.91 -1.32
CA TYR A 381 -14.61 13.02 -0.15
C TYR A 381 -13.20 13.39 -0.58
N ILE A 382 -12.64 14.44 0.01
CA ILE A 382 -11.23 14.78 -0.18
C ILE A 382 -10.50 14.74 1.15
N HIS A 383 -9.37 14.03 1.24
CA HIS A 383 -8.53 13.99 2.43
C HIS A 383 -7.22 14.72 2.14
N LEU A 384 -6.95 15.82 2.83
CA LEU A 384 -5.81 16.68 2.66
C LEU A 384 -4.88 16.56 3.86
N SER A 385 -3.68 16.04 3.64
CA SER A 385 -2.59 16.02 4.61
C SER A 385 -1.40 16.78 4.02
N ILE A 386 -1.20 18.02 4.45
CA ILE A 386 -0.31 18.98 3.77
C ILE A 386 0.60 19.59 4.83
N ALA A 387 1.55 18.78 5.31
CA ALA A 387 2.53 19.21 6.30
C ALA A 387 3.40 20.39 5.80
N HIS A 388 4.05 21.14 6.73
CA HIS A 388 5.00 22.28 6.56
C HIS A 388 6.12 22.14 5.52
N ASN A 389 6.20 21.03 4.80
CA ASN A 389 7.33 20.66 3.97
C ASN A 389 7.20 21.11 2.51
N PHE A 390 6.31 22.04 2.20
CA PHE A 390 6.42 22.81 0.96
C PHE A 390 7.65 23.72 1.01
N PRO A 391 8.28 24.04 -0.15
CA PRO A 391 9.36 25.03 -0.18
C PRO A 391 8.86 26.31 0.49
N SER A 392 9.54 26.76 1.55
CA SER A 392 9.09 27.84 2.43
C SER A 392 9.06 29.22 1.77
N THR A 393 9.40 29.31 0.48
CA THR A 393 9.27 30.54 -0.29
C THR A 393 7.81 30.81 -0.58
N THR A 394 7.30 31.94 -0.07
CA THR A 394 5.89 32.36 -0.17
C THR A 394 5.35 32.34 -1.60
N ASP A 395 6.20 32.71 -2.58
CA ASP A 395 5.81 32.78 -3.99
C ASP A 395 5.47 31.39 -4.54
N THR A 396 6.18 30.36 -4.07
CA THR A 396 6.01 28.97 -4.55
C THR A 396 4.77 28.29 -3.99
N LEU A 397 4.28 28.73 -2.82
CA LEU A 397 3.08 28.16 -2.21
C LEU A 397 1.81 28.60 -2.94
N SER A 398 1.73 29.88 -3.29
CA SER A 398 0.60 30.42 -4.06
C SER A 398 0.53 29.78 -5.45
N ASP A 399 1.67 29.65 -6.12
CA ASP A 399 1.76 28.98 -7.42
C ASP A 399 1.36 27.50 -7.34
N TRP A 400 1.79 26.81 -6.28
CA TRP A 400 1.43 25.41 -6.06
C TRP A 400 -0.07 25.24 -5.77
N ALA A 401 -0.61 26.06 -4.86
CA ALA A 401 -2.04 26.02 -4.52
C ALA A 401 -2.91 26.31 -5.74
N THR A 402 -2.54 27.32 -6.54
CA THR A 402 -3.21 27.66 -7.80
C THR A 402 -3.11 26.52 -8.82
N SER A 403 -1.95 25.86 -8.91
CA SER A 403 -1.77 24.73 -9.83
C SER A 403 -2.58 23.50 -9.40
N MET A 404 -2.59 23.19 -8.10
CA MET A 404 -3.38 22.11 -7.53
C MET A 404 -4.87 22.40 -7.62
N ALA A 405 -5.28 23.66 -7.46
CA ALA A 405 -6.65 24.10 -7.67
C ALA A 405 -7.15 23.71 -9.07
N ARG A 406 -6.32 23.89 -10.10
CA ARG A 406 -6.64 23.45 -11.48
C ARG A 406 -6.72 21.93 -11.63
N VAL A 407 -5.91 21.18 -10.88
CA VAL A 407 -5.99 19.70 -10.83
C VAL A 407 -7.30 19.26 -10.19
N LEU A 408 -7.74 19.96 -9.15
CA LEU A 408 -8.93 19.65 -8.37
C LEU A 408 -10.23 20.23 -8.94
N ALA A 409 -10.16 21.15 -9.90
CA ALA A 409 -11.30 21.77 -10.57
C ALA A 409 -12.37 20.78 -11.10
N PRO A 410 -12.04 19.56 -11.58
CA PRO A 410 -13.04 18.56 -11.97
C PRO A 410 -13.86 17.98 -10.80
N CYS A 411 -13.37 18.09 -9.57
CA CYS A 411 -13.97 17.50 -8.36
C CYS A 411 -15.08 18.39 -7.75
N ARG A 412 -15.95 18.98 -8.58
CA ARG A 412 -17.04 19.90 -8.13
C ARG A 412 -18.07 19.23 -7.20
N ASN A 413 -18.08 17.90 -7.12
CA ASN A 413 -19.00 17.09 -6.31
C ASN A 413 -18.52 16.81 -4.88
N VAL A 414 -17.35 17.34 -4.49
CA VAL A 414 -16.83 17.21 -3.12
C VAL A 414 -17.82 17.83 -2.14
N THR A 415 -18.34 17.02 -1.21
CA THR A 415 -19.24 17.42 -0.12
C THR A 415 -18.53 17.48 1.22
N GLN A 416 -17.45 16.73 1.38
CA GLN A 416 -16.68 16.63 2.62
C GLN A 416 -15.18 16.78 2.32
N ALA A 417 -14.52 17.66 3.07
CA ALA A 417 -13.08 17.79 3.09
C ALA A 417 -12.56 17.41 4.48
N GLU A 418 -11.69 16.41 4.53
CA GLU A 418 -10.95 16.04 5.72
C GLU A 418 -9.57 16.69 5.64
N VAL A 419 -9.16 17.33 6.73
CA VAL A 419 -7.92 18.07 6.83
C VAL A 419 -7.15 17.52 8.00
N LEU A 420 -5.93 17.06 7.74
CA LEU A 420 -5.01 16.68 8.79
C LEU A 420 -4.70 17.89 9.65
N VAL A 421 -4.70 17.69 10.96
CA VAL A 421 -4.30 18.68 11.95
C VAL A 421 -3.17 18.11 12.78
N ASP A 422 -1.97 18.56 12.49
CA ASP A 422 -0.78 18.38 13.30
C ASP A 422 -0.09 19.73 13.61
N ASN A 423 1.01 19.68 14.37
CA ASN A 423 1.79 20.87 14.71
C ASN A 423 2.58 21.48 13.55
N THR A 424 2.46 20.85 12.40
CA THR A 424 3.06 21.28 11.15
C THR A 424 2.07 21.74 10.08
N ASP A 425 0.78 21.75 10.37
CA ASP A 425 -0.21 22.11 9.36
C ASP A 425 -0.50 23.63 9.38
N ARG A 426 -0.41 24.25 8.20
CA ARG A 426 -0.84 25.63 7.95
C ARG A 426 -2.19 25.62 7.25
N PHE A 427 -3.25 25.96 7.98
CA PHE A 427 -4.59 26.08 7.43
C PHE A 427 -4.66 27.14 6.31
N SER A 428 -3.73 28.10 6.25
CA SER A 428 -3.58 29.01 5.12
C SER A 428 -3.37 28.30 3.77
N THR A 429 -2.61 27.21 3.76
CA THR A 429 -2.38 26.38 2.56
C THR A 429 -3.65 25.63 2.18
N VAL A 430 -4.33 25.05 3.17
CA VAL A 430 -5.60 24.36 2.99
C VAL A 430 -6.66 25.33 2.45
N ARG A 431 -6.81 26.52 3.04
CA ARG A 431 -7.69 27.58 2.54
C ARG A 431 -7.35 27.94 1.11
N SER A 432 -6.08 28.14 0.77
CA SER A 432 -5.66 28.51 -0.59
C SER A 432 -6.01 27.43 -1.63
N LEU A 433 -6.08 26.16 -1.20
CA LEU A 433 -6.56 25.06 -2.04
C LEU A 433 -8.07 25.00 -2.13
N LEU A 434 -8.80 25.17 -1.01
CA LEU A 434 -10.26 25.04 -0.99
C LEU A 434 -10.95 26.28 -1.61
N ASN A 435 -10.37 27.47 -1.39
CA ASN A 435 -10.82 28.78 -1.84
C ASN A 435 -9.62 29.61 -2.36
N PRO A 436 -9.11 29.33 -3.57
CA PRO A 436 -8.07 30.17 -4.18
C PRO A 436 -8.56 31.63 -4.33
N PRO A 437 -7.76 32.63 -3.93
CA PRO A 437 -8.19 34.03 -3.91
C PRO A 437 -8.45 34.54 -5.33
N GLY A 438 -9.64 35.12 -5.54
CA GLY A 438 -10.04 35.71 -6.82
C GLY A 438 -10.55 34.71 -7.87
N GLU A 439 -10.67 33.42 -7.53
CA GLU A 439 -11.21 32.37 -8.41
C GLU A 439 -12.59 31.87 -7.91
N GLU A 440 -13.30 31.14 -8.78
CA GLU A 440 -14.53 30.42 -8.38
C GLU A 440 -14.19 29.37 -7.32
N LEU A 441 -15.07 29.17 -6.32
CA LEU A 441 -14.88 28.11 -5.34
C LEU A 441 -14.77 26.74 -6.05
N ILE A 442 -13.66 26.04 -5.83
CA ILE A 442 -13.38 24.74 -6.47
C ILE A 442 -14.44 23.70 -6.09
N PHE A 443 -14.86 23.74 -4.83
CA PHE A 443 -15.83 22.82 -4.25
C PHE A 443 -17.10 23.59 -3.85
N PRO A 444 -17.98 23.91 -4.82
CA PRO A 444 -19.21 24.63 -4.53
C PRO A 444 -20.18 23.80 -3.66
N ARG A 445 -20.04 22.47 -3.67
CA ARG A 445 -20.86 21.53 -2.89
C ARG A 445 -20.28 21.15 -1.54
N LEU A 446 -19.12 21.68 -1.16
CA LEU A 446 -18.49 21.39 0.12
C LEU A 446 -19.38 21.91 1.26
N THR A 447 -19.91 20.99 2.06
CA THR A 447 -20.78 21.29 3.21
C THR A 447 -20.15 20.92 4.53
N GLN A 448 -19.17 20.01 4.54
CA GLN A 448 -18.56 19.49 5.76
C GLN A 448 -17.04 19.62 5.73
N LEU A 449 -16.46 20.14 6.81
CA LEU A 449 -15.03 20.16 7.05
C LEU A 449 -14.71 19.30 8.27
N VAL A 450 -13.86 18.29 8.12
CA VAL A 450 -13.48 17.37 9.20
C VAL A 450 -12.01 17.58 9.52
N PHE A 451 -11.68 17.81 10.78
CA PHE A 451 -10.30 17.90 11.24
C PHE A 451 -9.84 16.55 11.80
N ASN A 452 -8.90 15.90 11.11
CA ASN A 452 -8.27 14.66 11.54
C ASN A 452 -7.05 14.98 12.42
N LEU A 453 -7.19 14.86 13.73
CA LEU A 453 -6.10 15.08 14.67
C LEU A 453 -5.12 13.90 14.64
N VAL A 454 -3.85 14.19 14.34
CA VAL A 454 -2.77 13.19 14.41
C VAL A 454 -2.04 13.34 15.72
N ARG A 455 -2.14 12.32 16.57
CA ARG A 455 -1.12 12.11 17.61
C ARG A 455 -0.02 11.25 17.03
N THR A 456 1.11 11.86 16.69
CA THR A 456 2.32 11.11 16.36
C THR A 456 2.82 10.40 17.62
N ALA A 457 2.42 9.14 17.81
CA ALA A 457 2.87 8.31 18.93
C ALA A 457 4.34 7.84 18.81
N TRP A 458 5.05 8.24 17.75
CA TRP A 458 6.17 7.42 17.24
C TRP A 458 7.58 7.93 17.56
N LEU A 459 7.75 9.08 18.21
CA LEU A 459 9.06 9.49 18.72
C LEU A 459 8.93 10.09 20.13
N PRO A 460 9.63 9.52 21.14
CA PRO A 460 9.75 10.14 22.45
C PRO A 460 10.54 11.45 22.28
N GLY A 461 9.86 12.60 22.31
CA GLY A 461 10.53 13.89 22.34
C GLY A 461 9.78 15.09 21.77
N ASP A 462 9.06 14.97 20.65
CA ASP A 462 8.86 16.18 19.81
C ASP A 462 7.44 16.60 19.46
N ARG A 463 6.39 15.88 19.86
CA ARG A 463 5.02 16.27 19.47
C ARG A 463 4.02 15.94 20.55
N GLN A 464 3.81 16.88 21.49
CA GLN A 464 2.56 16.87 22.26
C GLN A 464 1.41 17.18 21.31
N PRO A 465 0.23 16.56 21.47
CA PRO A 465 -0.98 17.01 20.79
C PRO A 465 -1.16 18.51 21.05
N LEU A 466 -1.39 19.28 20.00
CA LEU A 466 -1.81 20.66 20.17
C LEU A 466 -3.24 20.65 20.68
N ASP A 467 -3.48 21.30 21.82
CA ASP A 467 -4.83 21.76 22.15
C ASP A 467 -5.33 22.72 21.04
N ALA A 468 -6.65 22.92 20.96
CA ALA A 468 -7.19 23.76 19.89
C ALA A 468 -6.72 25.21 19.97
N PRO A 469 -6.58 25.87 21.15
CA PRO A 469 -6.05 27.22 21.25
C PRO A 469 -4.66 27.34 20.63
N THR A 470 -3.76 26.39 20.91
CA THR A 470 -2.41 26.42 20.38
C THR A 470 -2.42 26.18 18.87
N TRP A 471 -3.24 25.24 18.36
CA TRP A 471 -3.38 25.04 16.92
C TRP A 471 -3.97 26.26 16.20
N LEU A 472 -5.01 26.89 16.78
CA LEU A 472 -5.66 28.09 16.21
C LEU A 472 -4.71 29.29 16.19
N ALA A 473 -3.87 29.44 17.21
CA ALA A 473 -2.87 30.50 17.28
C ALA A 473 -1.68 30.25 16.33
N HIS A 474 -1.34 28.98 16.09
CA HIS A 474 -0.22 28.60 15.23
C HIS A 474 -0.42 29.11 13.80
N GLU A 475 0.52 29.95 13.33
CA GLU A 475 0.53 30.50 11.97
C GLU A 475 -0.82 31.13 11.54
N HIS A 476 -1.53 31.74 12.51
CA HIS A 476 -2.83 32.38 12.30
C HIS A 476 -3.91 31.42 11.73
N ASN A 477 -3.83 30.12 12.02
CA ASN A 477 -4.80 29.13 11.54
C ASN A 477 -6.26 29.52 11.83
N GLY A 478 -6.55 30.10 13.01
CA GLY A 478 -7.87 30.60 13.36
C GLY A 478 -8.36 31.74 12.44
N GLU A 479 -7.50 32.68 12.08
CA GLU A 479 -7.84 33.78 11.16
C GLU A 479 -8.08 33.26 9.74
N HIS A 480 -7.26 32.31 9.28
CA HIS A 480 -7.44 31.66 7.99
C HIS A 480 -8.72 30.83 7.95
N LEU A 481 -9.05 30.09 9.00
CA LEU A 481 -10.30 29.34 9.11
C LEU A 481 -11.51 30.28 9.11
N ALA A 482 -11.49 31.35 9.90
CA ALA A 482 -12.55 32.34 9.92
C ALA A 482 -12.77 32.99 8.54
N SER A 483 -11.68 33.36 7.87
CA SER A 483 -11.74 33.95 6.53
C SER A 483 -12.31 32.96 5.50
N PHE A 484 -11.90 31.69 5.54
CA PHE A 484 -12.42 30.63 4.67
C PHE A 484 -13.95 30.50 4.82
N LEU A 485 -14.45 30.49 6.06
CA LEU A 485 -15.88 30.38 6.34
C LEU A 485 -16.64 31.63 5.87
N ALA A 486 -16.10 32.83 6.09
CA ALA A 486 -16.72 34.08 5.65
C ALA A 486 -16.80 34.18 4.12
N GLU A 487 -15.74 33.79 3.40
CA GLU A 487 -15.72 33.71 1.93
C GLU A 487 -16.82 32.78 1.42
N ARG A 488 -16.91 31.56 1.97
CA ARG A 488 -17.96 30.60 1.60
C ARG A 488 -19.36 31.13 1.88
N MET A 489 -19.57 31.77 3.03
CA MET A 489 -20.85 32.39 3.38
C MET A 489 -21.24 33.50 2.39
N SER A 490 -20.31 34.40 2.08
CA SER A 490 -20.53 35.50 1.10
C SER A 490 -20.79 35.00 -0.32
N ALA A 491 -20.25 33.84 -0.69
CA ALA A 491 -20.51 33.18 -1.95
C ALA A 491 -21.84 32.38 -1.96
N GLY A 492 -22.61 32.38 -0.87
CA GLY A 492 -23.87 31.65 -0.74
C GLY A 492 -23.70 30.14 -0.62
N MET A 493 -22.53 29.66 -0.20
CA MET A 493 -22.17 28.24 -0.09
C MET A 493 -21.60 27.91 1.31
N PRO A 494 -22.34 28.19 2.41
CA PRO A 494 -21.84 27.98 3.76
C PRO A 494 -21.60 26.50 4.06
N LEU A 495 -20.70 26.21 5.00
CA LEU A 495 -20.58 24.87 5.57
C LEU A 495 -21.76 24.59 6.52
N SER A 496 -22.26 23.36 6.51
CA SER A 496 -23.26 22.85 7.45
C SER A 496 -22.64 22.36 8.76
N SER A 497 -21.41 21.84 8.72
CA SER A 497 -20.74 21.29 9.90
C SER A 497 -19.22 21.39 9.85
N ILE A 498 -18.63 21.52 11.04
CA ILE A 498 -17.22 21.26 11.31
C ILE A 498 -17.16 20.10 12.31
N GLU A 499 -16.42 19.06 11.97
CA GLU A 499 -16.23 17.88 12.81
C GLU A 499 -14.76 17.67 13.14
N VAL A 500 -14.48 16.92 14.19
CA VAL A 500 -13.13 16.58 14.63
C VAL A 500 -13.07 15.09 14.92
N THR A 501 -12.04 14.43 14.40
CA THR A 501 -11.81 12.98 14.46
C THR A 501 -10.36 12.69 14.83
N LEU A 502 -10.07 11.50 15.37
CA LEU A 502 -8.70 11.06 15.66
C LEU A 502 -8.21 10.07 14.60
N GLU A 503 -7.08 10.39 13.94
CA GLU A 503 -6.36 9.41 13.12
C GLU A 503 -5.49 8.58 14.08
N TYR A 504 -5.86 7.31 14.31
CA TYR A 504 -5.08 6.30 15.07
C TYR A 504 -4.96 6.48 16.60
N CYS A 505 -6.07 6.37 17.34
CA CYS A 505 -5.98 6.17 18.80
C CYS A 505 -6.35 4.75 19.21
N ARG A 506 -5.40 4.03 19.84
CA ARG A 506 -5.68 2.74 20.52
C ARG A 506 -6.39 2.94 21.86
N GLU A 507 -6.30 4.14 22.44
CA GLU A 507 -6.94 4.50 23.70
C GLU A 507 -8.23 5.30 23.43
N ASN A 508 -9.29 5.01 24.17
CA ASN A 508 -10.52 5.80 24.08
C ASN A 508 -10.30 7.17 24.74
N ARG A 509 -10.12 8.23 23.94
CA ARG A 509 -9.90 9.62 24.39
C ARG A 509 -10.97 10.57 23.89
N GLU A 510 -12.22 10.15 24.01
CA GLU A 510 -13.40 10.92 23.60
C GLU A 510 -13.47 12.31 24.26
N GLU A 511 -12.99 12.46 25.50
CA GLU A 511 -12.96 13.76 26.20
C GLU A 511 -12.04 14.79 25.54
N GLU A 512 -10.84 14.40 25.11
CA GLU A 512 -9.90 15.31 24.44
C GLU A 512 -10.44 15.76 23.08
N LEU A 513 -11.09 14.86 22.35
CA LEU A 513 -11.77 15.15 21.08
C LEU A 513 -12.89 16.16 21.26
N ASN A 514 -13.76 15.92 22.25
CA ASN A 514 -14.89 16.80 22.54
C ASN A 514 -14.41 18.18 22.98
N LEU A 515 -13.31 18.26 23.75
CA LEU A 515 -12.72 19.54 24.15
C LEU A 515 -12.19 20.31 22.93
N PHE A 516 -11.36 19.67 22.09
CA PHE A 516 -10.82 20.30 20.88
C PHE A 516 -11.96 20.79 19.95
N HIS A 517 -12.99 19.95 19.76
CA HIS A 517 -14.16 20.30 18.97
C HIS A 517 -14.92 21.51 19.53
N ALA A 518 -15.16 21.53 20.84
CA ALA A 518 -15.83 22.64 21.51
C ALA A 518 -15.05 23.95 21.36
N GLU A 519 -13.73 23.91 21.48
CA GLU A 519 -12.85 25.09 21.36
C GLU A 519 -12.80 25.63 19.92
N VAL A 520 -12.71 24.75 18.91
CA VAL A 520 -12.83 25.17 17.49
C VAL A 520 -14.20 25.80 17.23
N LEU A 521 -15.29 25.17 17.69
CA LEU A 521 -16.64 25.72 17.54
C LEU A 521 -16.81 27.04 18.32
N GLN A 522 -16.17 27.22 19.46
CA GLN A 522 -16.19 28.49 20.18
C GLN A 522 -15.52 29.60 19.35
N ALA A 523 -14.41 29.29 18.67
CA ALA A 523 -13.67 30.25 17.85
C ALA A 523 -14.44 30.67 16.58
N VAL A 524 -15.08 29.73 15.88
CA VAL A 524 -15.66 29.99 14.55
C VAL A 524 -17.15 29.68 14.40
N GLY A 525 -17.82 29.18 15.44
CA GLY A 525 -19.21 28.71 15.36
C GLY A 525 -20.23 29.78 14.96
N HIS A 526 -19.94 31.05 15.26
CA HIS A 526 -20.75 32.18 14.78
C HIS A 526 -20.78 32.32 13.25
N LEU A 527 -19.79 31.76 12.55
CA LEU A 527 -19.70 31.73 11.08
C LEU A 527 -20.35 30.48 10.46
N LEU A 528 -20.77 29.50 11.27
CA LEU A 528 -21.50 28.30 10.81
C LEU A 528 -23.02 28.47 10.91
N ALA A 529 -23.49 29.48 11.63
CA ALA A 529 -24.90 29.66 11.95
C ALA A 529 -25.63 30.52 10.90
N VAL A 530 -26.12 29.91 9.83
CA VAL A 530 -27.09 30.58 8.92
C VAL A 530 -28.54 30.19 9.23
N ASP A 531 -28.83 29.01 9.81
CA ASP A 531 -30.23 28.51 9.84
C ASP A 531 -30.96 28.45 11.19
N SER A 532 -30.35 28.85 12.31
CA SER A 532 -31.11 28.85 13.59
C SER A 532 -31.96 30.11 13.81
N ILE A 533 -31.74 31.18 13.04
CA ILE A 533 -32.42 32.48 13.24
C ILE A 533 -33.62 32.64 12.29
N HIS A 534 -33.53 32.23 11.02
CA HIS A 534 -34.64 32.40 10.06
C HIS A 534 -35.77 31.36 10.18
N SER A 535 -35.52 30.16 10.73
CA SER A 535 -36.59 29.18 11.00
C SER A 535 -37.48 29.56 12.20
N LYS A 536 -37.01 30.47 13.08
CA LYS A 536 -37.80 30.98 14.21
C LYS A 536 -38.60 32.25 13.88
N GLU A 537 -38.18 33.05 12.90
CA GLU A 537 -38.92 34.25 12.48
C GLU A 537 -40.00 33.99 11.43
N GLN A 538 -39.95 32.90 10.66
CA GLN A 538 -41.08 32.48 9.79
C GLN A 538 -42.20 31.72 10.52
N LYS A 539 -42.08 31.53 11.85
CA LYS A 539 -43.12 30.98 12.73
C LYS A 539 -43.70 31.98 13.74
N LYS A 540 -43.38 33.27 13.60
CA LYS A 540 -44.08 34.39 14.24
C LYS A 540 -44.76 35.21 13.15
#